data_AF-A0A3D4HRW4-F1
#
_entry.id   AF-A0A3D4HRW4-F1
#
_cell.length_a   1.000
_cell.length_b   1.000
_cell.length_c   1.000
_cell.angle_alpha   90.00
_cell.angle_beta   90.00
_cell.angle_gamma   90.00
#
_symmetry.space_group_name_H-M   'P 1'
#
loop_
_entity.id
_entity.type
_entity.pdbx_description
1 polymer ?
#
loop_
_entity_poly.entity_id
_entity_poly.type
_entity_poly.pdbx_seq_one_letter_code
_entity_poly.pdbx_strand_id
1 'polypeptide(L)'
;MNWGKAWLNYKKVTCKEETKLLEKIYYFQEDPIIVNAAAELETALTKMLGISVISRRIEKGEEANLPSGVILKAEESSSLAKEGYRITRAENKIFIEGKEPAGVLYGVFHLIRLVGCGESIEKLAIEQAPSNPNRMLNHWDNIDGSIERGYAGKSIFFDQENILLNDRTKDYARLCASVGINGVVINNVNVKGAATELITKKYLPQLKRMADIFHGYGIKLFLSLNFAAPMEIGGLTLADPLDQQVIAWWKDAFKEVYEYIPDFGGFLVKADSEGRPGPFTYHRTHAEGANMLAEIIRPYGGIIVWRCFVYNCKQDWRDKLTDRAKAGYDNFMPLDGKFEDNVILQIKNGPMDFQVREPVSPLLGGLKHTNQ
;
A
#
# COMPACT_ATOMS: atom_id res chain seq x y z
N MET A 1 -0.64 -23.83 10.74
CA MET A 1 -1.25 -22.60 10.20
C MET A 1 -2.74 -22.85 10.06
N ASN A 2 -3.56 -21.93 10.57
CA ASN A 2 -5.02 -22.03 10.49
C ASN A 2 -5.60 -21.31 9.25
N TRP A 3 -4.75 -20.88 8.31
CA TRP A 3 -5.12 -20.23 7.06
C TRP A 3 -4.30 -20.80 5.89
N GLY A 4 -4.84 -20.67 4.68
CA GLY A 4 -4.18 -21.11 3.45
C GLY A 4 -2.98 -20.22 3.09
N LYS A 5 -1.96 -20.82 2.45
CA LYS A 5 -0.76 -20.12 1.97
C LYS A 5 -0.93 -19.43 0.61
N ALA A 6 -2.12 -19.54 0.02
CA ALA A 6 -2.44 -19.07 -1.34
C ALA A 6 -1.38 -19.52 -2.37
N TRP A 7 -0.85 -18.58 -3.18
CA TRP A 7 0.16 -18.87 -4.19
C TRP A 7 1.57 -19.08 -3.63
N LEU A 8 1.86 -18.63 -2.40
CA LEU A 8 3.14 -18.85 -1.71
C LEU A 8 3.17 -20.20 -0.95
N ASN A 9 2.69 -21.26 -1.60
CA ASN A 9 2.57 -22.58 -0.98
C ASN A 9 3.89 -23.38 -0.96
N TYR A 10 4.87 -22.99 -1.79
CA TYR A 10 6.20 -23.61 -1.92
C TYR A 10 6.13 -25.13 -2.08
N LYS A 11 5.20 -25.59 -2.92
CA LYS A 11 5.12 -27.01 -3.31
C LYS A 11 6.45 -27.47 -3.90
N LYS A 12 6.80 -28.72 -3.61
CA LYS A 12 8.02 -29.34 -4.13
C LYS A 12 7.99 -29.36 -5.66
N VAL A 13 9.10 -28.97 -6.29
CA VAL A 13 9.31 -28.97 -7.73
C VAL A 13 10.57 -29.77 -8.07
N THR A 14 10.64 -30.30 -9.29
CA THR A 14 11.85 -30.93 -9.81
C THR A 14 12.63 -29.89 -10.59
N CYS A 15 13.73 -29.39 -10.02
CA CYS A 15 14.67 -28.55 -10.76
C CYS A 15 15.54 -29.46 -11.65
N LYS A 16 15.56 -29.18 -12.95
CA LYS A 16 16.39 -29.91 -13.92
C LYS A 16 17.83 -29.37 -14.01
N GLU A 17 18.13 -28.33 -13.24
CA GLU A 17 19.33 -27.51 -13.34
C GLU A 17 20.19 -27.64 -12.07
N GLU A 18 21.41 -27.11 -12.11
CA GLU A 18 22.32 -27.19 -10.98
C GLU A 18 21.81 -26.33 -9.81
N THR A 19 21.34 -26.99 -8.75
CA THR A 19 20.79 -26.31 -7.56
C THR A 19 21.85 -25.80 -6.60
N LYS A 20 23.13 -26.12 -6.82
CA LYS A 20 24.23 -25.78 -5.91
C LYS A 20 24.38 -24.27 -5.72
N LEU A 21 24.10 -23.49 -6.75
CA LEU A 21 24.11 -22.02 -6.68
C LEU A 21 22.96 -21.45 -5.84
N LEU A 22 21.92 -22.23 -5.55
CA LEU A 22 20.74 -21.84 -4.76
C LEU A 22 20.87 -22.21 -3.28
N GLU A 23 21.92 -22.93 -2.87
CA GLU A 23 22.13 -23.37 -1.47
C GLU A 23 22.59 -22.23 -0.55
N LYS A 24 23.08 -21.13 -1.10
CA LYS A 24 23.62 -20.00 -0.33
C LYS A 24 23.04 -18.69 -0.80
N ILE A 25 22.55 -17.90 0.15
CA ILE A 25 22.03 -16.55 -0.09
C ILE A 25 22.90 -15.57 0.67
N TYR A 26 23.33 -14.52 -0.01
CA TYR A 26 24.22 -13.51 0.54
C TYR A 26 23.58 -12.13 0.41
N TYR A 27 23.72 -11.32 1.46
CA TYR A 27 23.23 -9.94 1.47
C TYR A 27 24.16 -9.07 2.33
N PHE A 28 24.14 -7.76 2.08
CA PHE A 28 25.09 -6.83 2.71
C PHE A 28 24.42 -5.99 3.81
N GLN A 29 23.21 -5.51 3.50
CA GLN A 29 22.49 -4.52 4.28
C GLN A 29 21.80 -5.16 5.49
N GLU A 30 21.79 -4.47 6.63
CA GLU A 30 20.94 -4.80 7.80
C GLU A 30 19.49 -4.31 7.62
N ASP A 31 19.15 -3.81 6.45
CA ASP A 31 17.81 -3.31 6.13
C ASP A 31 16.76 -4.42 6.35
N PRO A 32 15.67 -4.17 7.12
CA PRO A 32 14.66 -5.18 7.41
C PRO A 32 14.02 -5.81 6.16
N ILE A 33 13.92 -5.06 5.05
CA ILE A 33 13.38 -5.56 3.79
C ILE A 33 14.33 -6.60 3.18
N ILE A 34 15.63 -6.33 3.18
CA ILE A 34 16.64 -7.26 2.67
C ILE A 34 16.72 -8.53 3.52
N VAL A 35 16.68 -8.38 4.85
CA VAL A 35 16.66 -9.52 5.77
C VAL A 35 15.43 -10.40 5.54
N ASN A 36 14.24 -9.80 5.39
CA ASN A 36 13.03 -10.54 5.08
C ASN A 36 13.08 -11.18 3.69
N ALA A 37 13.64 -10.51 2.68
CA ALA A 37 13.83 -11.06 1.35
C ALA A 37 14.73 -12.31 1.37
N ALA A 38 15.86 -12.26 2.09
CA ALA A 38 16.75 -13.40 2.25
C ALA A 38 16.05 -14.58 2.95
N ALA A 39 15.33 -14.32 4.05
CA ALA A 39 14.59 -15.34 4.79
C ALA A 39 13.45 -15.98 3.96
N GLU A 40 12.78 -15.18 3.12
CA GLU A 40 11.73 -15.65 2.22
C GLU A 40 12.30 -16.59 1.16
N LEU A 41 13.41 -16.21 0.54
CA LEU A 41 14.11 -17.01 -0.46
C LEU A 41 14.65 -18.31 0.13
N GLU A 42 15.27 -18.25 1.32
CA GLU A 42 15.75 -19.43 2.04
C GLU A 42 14.62 -20.42 2.30
N THR A 43 13.49 -19.93 2.83
CA THR A 43 12.31 -20.74 3.13
C THR A 43 11.72 -21.38 1.87
N ALA A 44 11.60 -20.58 0.80
CA ALA A 44 10.98 -21.02 -0.44
C ALA A 44 11.83 -22.09 -1.12
N LEU A 45 13.13 -21.84 -1.32
CA LEU A 45 14.05 -22.76 -2.00
C LEU A 45 14.23 -24.06 -1.22
N THR A 46 14.36 -23.99 0.12
CA THR A 46 14.43 -25.18 0.98
C THR A 46 13.22 -26.09 0.77
N LYS A 47 12.00 -25.52 0.73
CA LYS A 47 10.76 -26.27 0.58
C LYS A 47 10.52 -26.77 -0.85
N MET A 48 10.75 -25.92 -1.84
CA MET A 48 10.51 -26.25 -3.24
C MET A 48 11.50 -27.29 -3.77
N LEU A 49 12.77 -27.20 -3.39
CA LEU A 49 13.83 -28.05 -3.93
C LEU A 49 14.21 -29.22 -3.00
N GLY A 50 13.87 -29.14 -1.71
CA GLY A 50 14.29 -30.14 -0.73
C GLY A 50 15.79 -30.14 -0.46
N ILE A 51 16.45 -28.99 -0.64
CA ILE A 51 17.88 -28.77 -0.37
C ILE A 51 18.05 -27.96 0.92
N SER A 52 19.24 -27.96 1.51
CA SER A 52 19.57 -27.06 2.62
C SER A 52 20.01 -25.71 2.05
N VAL A 53 19.25 -24.66 2.35
CA VAL A 53 19.60 -23.28 1.98
C VAL A 53 19.95 -22.50 3.23
N ILE A 54 21.01 -21.70 3.16
CA ILE A 54 21.45 -20.85 4.27
C ILE A 54 21.63 -19.43 3.75
N SER A 55 20.99 -18.46 4.41
CA SER A 55 21.28 -17.05 4.22
C SER A 55 22.37 -16.57 5.18
N ARG A 56 23.30 -15.75 4.67
CA ARG A 56 24.39 -15.17 5.46
C ARG A 56 24.62 -13.72 5.05
N ARG A 57 24.74 -12.85 6.05
CA ARG A 57 25.25 -11.49 5.84
C ARG A 57 26.75 -11.51 5.56
N ILE A 58 27.17 -10.70 4.60
CA ILE A 58 28.57 -10.49 4.20
C ILE A 58 28.91 -9.01 4.15
N GLU A 59 30.20 -8.69 4.15
CA GLU A 59 30.66 -7.32 3.95
C GLU A 59 30.69 -6.95 2.46
N LYS A 60 30.54 -5.66 2.16
CA LYS A 60 30.58 -5.16 0.77
C LYS A 60 31.97 -5.42 0.17
N GLY A 61 32.01 -6.00 -1.03
CA GLY A 61 33.24 -6.36 -1.74
C GLY A 61 33.64 -7.84 -1.57
N GLU A 62 33.03 -8.58 -0.64
CA GLU A 62 33.29 -10.02 -0.48
C GLU A 62 32.66 -10.86 -1.59
N GLU A 63 31.69 -10.31 -2.34
CA GLU A 63 30.93 -11.06 -3.34
C GLU A 63 31.78 -11.63 -4.48
N ALA A 64 32.89 -10.98 -4.81
CA ALA A 64 33.83 -11.45 -5.84
C ALA A 64 34.45 -12.79 -5.44
N ASN A 65 34.74 -12.98 -4.14
CA ASN A 65 35.43 -14.14 -3.59
C ASN A 65 34.50 -15.32 -3.29
N LEU A 66 33.18 -15.12 -3.37
CA LEU A 66 32.22 -16.20 -3.18
C LEU A 66 32.29 -17.20 -4.35
N PRO A 67 32.30 -18.52 -4.10
CA PRO A 67 32.36 -19.52 -5.17
C PRO A 67 31.02 -19.72 -5.90
N SER A 68 29.89 -19.56 -5.19
CA SER A 68 28.54 -19.74 -5.72
C SER A 68 27.51 -19.13 -4.77
N GLY A 69 26.33 -18.75 -5.28
CA GLY A 69 25.23 -18.27 -4.44
C GLY A 69 24.28 -17.28 -5.13
N VAL A 70 23.18 -16.96 -4.45
CA VAL A 70 22.32 -15.82 -4.78
C VAL A 70 22.77 -14.61 -3.97
N ILE A 71 23.01 -13.48 -4.62
CA ILE A 71 23.51 -12.25 -4.03
C ILE A 71 22.43 -11.18 -4.12
N LEU A 72 21.98 -10.68 -2.97
CA LEU A 72 20.97 -9.65 -2.83
C LEU A 72 21.65 -8.29 -2.63
N LYS A 73 21.36 -7.31 -3.48
CA LYS A 73 22.09 -6.04 -3.50
C LYS A 73 21.18 -4.84 -3.75
N ALA A 74 21.01 -3.98 -2.76
CA ALA A 74 20.44 -2.65 -2.95
C ALA A 74 21.56 -1.61 -3.18
N GLU A 75 21.53 -0.91 -4.31
CA GLU A 75 22.49 0.14 -4.65
C GLU A 75 21.80 1.43 -5.10
N GLU A 76 21.85 2.46 -4.26
CA GLU A 76 21.20 3.74 -4.54
C GLU A 76 21.75 4.43 -5.81
N SER A 77 23.04 4.21 -6.13
CA SER A 77 23.69 4.72 -7.35
C SER A 77 23.26 4.00 -8.63
N SER A 78 22.44 2.97 -8.53
CA SER A 78 21.92 2.23 -9.68
C SER A 78 21.04 3.11 -10.58
N SER A 79 21.09 2.84 -11.89
CA SER A 79 20.21 3.47 -12.89
C SER A 79 18.79 2.89 -12.91
N LEU A 80 18.52 1.84 -12.12
CA LEU A 80 17.20 1.21 -12.02
C LEU A 80 16.16 2.21 -11.47
N ALA A 81 14.89 1.97 -11.81
CA ALA A 81 13.77 2.65 -11.14
C ALA A 81 13.77 2.35 -9.63
N LYS A 82 13.16 3.21 -8.80
CA LYS A 82 13.18 3.11 -7.33
C LYS A 82 12.86 1.70 -6.82
N GLU A 83 11.72 1.16 -7.25
CA GLU A 83 11.27 -0.20 -6.93
C GLU A 83 11.56 -1.21 -8.06
N GLY A 84 12.41 -0.83 -9.02
CA GLY A 84 12.85 -1.70 -10.09
C GLY A 84 13.96 -2.64 -9.63
N TYR A 85 14.11 -3.75 -10.35
CA TYR A 85 15.13 -4.74 -10.08
C TYR A 85 15.69 -5.38 -11.33
N ARG A 86 16.86 -5.97 -11.18
CA ARG A 86 17.53 -6.78 -12.18
C ARG A 86 17.88 -8.15 -11.59
N ILE A 87 17.66 -9.21 -12.37
CA ILE A 87 18.07 -10.58 -12.06
C ILE A 87 19.01 -11.06 -13.15
N THR A 88 20.28 -11.28 -12.81
CA THR A 88 21.30 -11.75 -13.74
C THR A 88 21.98 -13.00 -13.20
N ARG A 89 22.38 -13.90 -14.10
CA ARG A 89 23.29 -15.00 -13.77
C ARG A 89 24.65 -14.73 -14.38
N ALA A 90 25.70 -14.85 -13.57
CA ALA A 90 27.08 -14.86 -14.03
C ALA A 90 27.78 -16.07 -13.41
N GLU A 91 28.18 -17.03 -14.25
CA GLU A 91 28.79 -18.30 -13.83
C GLU A 91 27.90 -19.01 -12.78
N ASN A 92 28.43 -19.16 -11.55
CA ASN A 92 27.80 -19.85 -10.43
C ASN A 92 27.06 -18.90 -9.47
N LYS A 93 26.79 -17.66 -9.90
CA LYS A 93 26.14 -16.63 -9.08
C LYS A 93 24.89 -16.10 -9.77
N ILE A 94 23.85 -15.88 -8.97
CA ILE A 94 22.69 -15.07 -9.37
C ILE A 94 22.73 -13.77 -8.58
N PHE A 95 22.64 -12.65 -9.28
CA PHE A 95 22.52 -11.33 -8.67
C PHE A 95 21.07 -10.88 -8.74
N ILE A 96 20.52 -10.45 -7.61
CA ILE A 96 19.25 -9.75 -7.52
C ILE A 96 19.56 -8.34 -7.03
N GLU A 97 19.50 -7.40 -7.96
CA GLU A 97 19.90 -6.01 -7.74
C GLU A 97 18.68 -5.11 -7.77
N GLY A 98 18.62 -4.14 -6.86
CA GLY A 98 17.59 -3.10 -6.84
C GLY A 98 18.20 -1.75 -6.53
N LYS A 99 17.53 -0.66 -6.90
CA LYS A 99 17.95 0.68 -6.47
C LYS A 99 17.69 0.87 -4.97
N GLU A 100 16.50 0.47 -4.53
CA GLU A 100 16.08 0.45 -3.14
C GLU A 100 15.85 -0.99 -2.67
N PRO A 101 15.86 -1.25 -1.35
CA PRO A 101 15.59 -2.58 -0.78
C PRO A 101 14.30 -3.24 -1.29
N ALA A 102 13.24 -2.46 -1.53
CA ALA A 102 11.98 -2.96 -2.06
C ALA A 102 12.14 -3.63 -3.44
N GLY A 103 12.99 -3.08 -4.32
CA GLY A 103 13.28 -3.68 -5.62
C GLY A 103 13.89 -5.08 -5.46
N VAL A 104 14.83 -5.24 -4.53
CA VAL A 104 15.45 -6.55 -4.23
C VAL A 104 14.41 -7.54 -3.72
N LEU A 105 13.51 -7.13 -2.83
CA LEU A 105 12.41 -7.96 -2.34
C LEU A 105 11.52 -8.45 -3.49
N TYR A 106 11.14 -7.57 -4.42
CA TYR A 106 10.33 -7.95 -5.59
C TYR A 106 11.09 -8.88 -6.53
N GLY A 107 12.39 -8.66 -6.72
CA GLY A 107 13.27 -9.56 -7.48
C GLY A 107 13.38 -10.95 -6.84
N VAL A 108 13.44 -11.04 -5.52
CA VAL A 108 13.39 -12.31 -4.78
C VAL A 108 12.08 -13.04 -5.04
N PHE A 109 10.93 -12.37 -4.92
CA PHE A 109 9.65 -13.00 -5.22
C PHE A 109 9.52 -13.42 -6.70
N HIS A 110 10.14 -12.69 -7.62
CA HIS A 110 10.23 -13.11 -9.01
C HIS A 110 11.08 -14.38 -9.17
N LEU A 111 12.26 -14.46 -8.56
CA LEU A 111 13.08 -15.67 -8.62
C LEU A 111 12.34 -16.88 -8.02
N ILE A 112 11.67 -16.70 -6.88
CA ILE A 112 10.81 -17.73 -6.27
C ILE A 112 9.73 -18.20 -7.25
N ARG A 113 9.10 -17.26 -7.97
CA ARG A 113 8.09 -17.57 -8.98
C ARG A 113 8.68 -18.36 -10.16
N LEU A 114 9.85 -17.98 -10.67
CA LEU A 114 10.53 -18.72 -11.75
C LEU A 114 10.76 -20.18 -11.34
N VAL A 115 11.38 -20.40 -10.18
CA VAL A 115 11.64 -21.75 -9.65
C VAL A 115 10.33 -22.51 -9.41
N GLY A 116 9.33 -21.88 -8.81
CA GLY A 116 8.03 -22.50 -8.53
C GLY A 116 7.24 -22.88 -9.79
N CYS A 117 7.45 -22.17 -10.90
CA CYS A 117 6.87 -22.46 -12.21
C CYS A 117 7.71 -23.45 -13.04
N GLY A 118 8.89 -23.86 -12.56
CA GLY A 118 9.80 -24.74 -13.29
C GLY A 118 10.49 -24.06 -14.47
N GLU A 119 10.58 -22.72 -14.45
CA GLU A 119 11.30 -21.95 -15.46
C GLU A 119 12.81 -22.13 -15.31
N SER A 120 13.53 -22.00 -16.42
CA SER A 120 14.98 -22.13 -16.45
C SER A 120 15.68 -20.93 -15.78
N ILE A 121 16.67 -21.22 -14.94
CA ILE A 121 17.57 -20.24 -14.32
C ILE A 121 19.00 -20.31 -14.89
N GLU A 122 19.23 -21.02 -16.01
CA GLU A 122 20.53 -21.09 -16.70
C GLU A 122 20.93 -19.77 -17.38
N LYS A 123 19.96 -18.98 -17.84
CA LYS A 123 20.22 -17.74 -18.59
C LYS A 123 19.37 -16.58 -18.08
N LEU A 124 19.62 -16.16 -16.84
CA LEU A 124 18.94 -15.01 -16.27
C LEU A 124 19.57 -13.69 -16.75
N ALA A 125 18.74 -12.87 -17.39
CA ALA A 125 19.03 -11.48 -17.78
C ALA A 125 17.71 -10.71 -17.82
N ILE A 126 17.13 -10.47 -16.64
CA ILE A 126 15.80 -9.89 -16.47
C ILE A 126 15.95 -8.51 -15.83
N GLU A 127 15.25 -7.52 -16.36
CA GLU A 127 15.07 -6.22 -15.72
C GLU A 127 13.57 -5.89 -15.69
N GLN A 128 13.08 -5.42 -14.54
CA GLN A 128 11.67 -5.13 -14.32
C GLN A 128 11.51 -3.87 -13.48
N ALA A 129 10.49 -3.08 -13.77
CA ALA A 129 10.10 -1.91 -12.99
C ALA A 129 8.58 -1.78 -12.96
N PRO A 130 7.97 -1.35 -11.84
CA PRO A 130 6.54 -1.14 -11.77
C PRO A 130 6.11 0.08 -12.60
N SER A 131 5.04 -0.05 -13.38
CA SER A 131 4.46 1.07 -14.13
C SER A 131 3.66 2.03 -13.25
N ASN A 132 3.07 1.51 -12.16
CA ASN A 132 2.30 2.29 -11.20
C ASN A 132 3.12 2.51 -9.92
N PRO A 133 3.40 3.76 -9.52
CA PRO A 133 4.17 4.03 -8.30
C PRO A 133 3.41 3.67 -7.02
N ASN A 134 2.08 3.85 -7.02
CA ASN A 134 1.21 3.46 -5.91
C ASN A 134 0.40 2.23 -6.31
N ARG A 135 0.61 1.10 -5.62
CA ARG A 135 -0.06 -0.18 -5.86
C ARG A 135 -0.74 -0.59 -4.58
N MET A 136 -1.96 -0.08 -4.38
CA MET A 136 -2.61 -0.04 -3.07
C MET A 136 -3.77 -1.02 -2.93
N LEU A 137 -3.95 -1.55 -1.71
CA LEU A 137 -5.17 -2.24 -1.30
C LEU A 137 -5.97 -1.36 -0.33
N ASN A 138 -7.30 -1.38 -0.45
CA ASN A 138 -8.20 -0.68 0.48
C ASN A 138 -9.10 -1.70 1.17
N HIS A 139 -9.00 -1.73 2.50
CA HIS A 139 -9.82 -2.57 3.35
C HIS A 139 -11.06 -1.81 3.79
N TRP A 140 -12.22 -2.47 3.71
CA TRP A 140 -13.49 -1.96 4.22
C TRP A 140 -13.81 -2.58 5.58
N ASP A 141 -12.76 -2.81 6.36
CA ASP A 141 -12.80 -3.42 7.68
C ASP A 141 -13.22 -2.38 8.72
N ASN A 142 -14.24 -2.72 9.51
CA ASN A 142 -14.66 -1.94 10.66
C ASN A 142 -13.90 -2.40 11.91
N ILE A 143 -13.74 -1.48 12.86
CA ILE A 143 -12.95 -1.73 14.07
C ILE A 143 -13.59 -2.77 15.01
N ASP A 144 -14.89 -3.06 14.84
CA ASP A 144 -15.60 -4.14 15.55
C ASP A 144 -15.29 -5.54 15.01
N GLY A 145 -14.54 -5.64 13.91
CA GLY A 145 -14.16 -6.89 13.23
C GLY A 145 -15.09 -7.28 12.08
N SER A 146 -16.18 -6.55 11.84
CA SER A 146 -16.99 -6.72 10.62
C SER A 146 -16.28 -6.10 9.40
N ILE A 147 -16.67 -6.51 8.19
CA ILE A 147 -16.16 -5.93 6.93
C ILE A 147 -17.36 -5.51 6.10
N GLU A 148 -17.42 -4.23 5.73
CA GLU A 148 -18.46 -3.73 4.83
C GLU A 148 -18.25 -4.34 3.43
N ARG A 149 -19.27 -5.05 2.94
CA ARG A 149 -19.18 -5.88 1.72
C ARG A 149 -18.11 -6.98 1.82
N GLY A 150 -17.84 -7.48 3.02
CA GLY A 150 -16.96 -8.63 3.22
C GLY A 150 -17.66 -9.96 3.00
N TYR A 151 -17.08 -10.82 2.16
CA TYR A 151 -17.62 -12.16 1.84
C TYR A 151 -16.66 -13.29 2.23
N ALA A 152 -15.56 -12.97 2.92
CA ALA A 152 -14.46 -13.89 3.23
C ALA A 152 -14.19 -14.05 4.74
N GLY A 153 -15.19 -13.74 5.58
CA GLY A 153 -15.09 -13.79 7.04
C GLY A 153 -14.93 -12.41 7.69
N LYS A 154 -14.41 -12.42 8.93
CA LYS A 154 -14.15 -11.22 9.74
C LYS A 154 -12.81 -10.56 9.38
N SER A 155 -12.63 -9.32 9.86
CA SER A 155 -11.38 -8.58 9.72
C SER A 155 -10.18 -9.38 10.24
N ILE A 156 -9.04 -9.20 9.56
CA ILE A 156 -7.74 -9.69 10.03
C ILE A 156 -6.95 -8.63 10.80
N PHE A 157 -7.45 -7.39 10.81
CA PHE A 157 -6.80 -6.24 11.44
C PHE A 157 -7.50 -5.82 12.72
N PHE A 158 -8.79 -6.09 12.87
CA PHE A 158 -9.57 -5.62 14.01
C PHE A 158 -10.48 -6.70 14.60
N ASP A 159 -10.69 -6.64 15.91
CA ASP A 159 -11.74 -7.37 16.61
C ASP A 159 -12.10 -6.61 17.89
N GLN A 160 -13.39 -6.37 18.11
CA GLN A 160 -13.90 -5.71 19.32
C GLN A 160 -13.14 -4.41 19.67
N GLU A 161 -12.95 -3.53 18.69
CA GLU A 161 -12.24 -2.25 18.82
C GLU A 161 -10.74 -2.34 19.10
N ASN A 162 -10.13 -3.52 19.00
CA ASN A 162 -8.68 -3.73 19.17
C ASN A 162 -7.99 -4.00 17.83
N ILE A 163 -6.70 -3.62 17.72
CA ILE A 163 -5.87 -3.99 16.56
C ILE A 163 -5.28 -5.38 16.79
N LEU A 164 -5.47 -6.26 15.80
CA LEU A 164 -4.91 -7.60 15.77
C LEU A 164 -3.52 -7.60 15.14
N LEU A 165 -2.54 -8.13 15.88
CA LEU A 165 -1.16 -8.32 15.43
C LEU A 165 -0.71 -9.74 15.72
N ASN A 166 -0.50 -10.53 14.67
CA ASN A 166 -0.09 -11.93 14.79
C ASN A 166 0.62 -12.41 13.50
N ASP A 167 0.95 -13.70 13.44
CA ASP A 167 1.61 -14.31 12.27
C ASP A 167 0.84 -14.08 10.95
N ARG A 168 -0.50 -13.96 11.00
CA ARG A 168 -1.33 -13.69 9.83
C ARG A 168 -1.08 -12.30 9.27
N THR A 169 -0.75 -11.31 10.11
CA THR A 169 -0.36 -9.96 9.67
C THR A 169 0.91 -10.03 8.82
N LYS A 170 1.91 -10.81 9.27
CA LYS A 170 3.15 -11.04 8.52
C LYS A 170 2.89 -11.81 7.22
N ASP A 171 2.09 -12.87 7.27
CA ASP A 171 1.73 -13.65 6.07
C ASP A 171 0.94 -12.83 5.05
N TYR A 172 0.07 -11.91 5.50
CA TYR A 172 -0.62 -10.96 4.63
C TYR A 172 0.38 -10.01 3.94
N ALA A 173 1.34 -9.45 4.69
CA ALA A 173 2.38 -8.59 4.12
C ALA A 173 3.24 -9.34 3.07
N ARG A 174 3.60 -10.60 3.36
CA ARG A 174 4.28 -11.50 2.40
C ARG A 174 3.49 -11.68 1.12
N LEU A 175 2.19 -11.96 1.22
CA LEU A 175 1.32 -12.11 0.05
C LEU A 175 1.25 -10.82 -0.77
N CYS A 176 1.04 -9.67 -0.12
CA CYS A 176 0.98 -8.37 -0.79
C CYS A 176 2.28 -8.05 -1.54
N ALA A 177 3.43 -8.16 -0.87
CA ALA A 177 4.73 -7.86 -1.46
C ALA A 177 5.10 -8.81 -2.61
N SER A 178 4.66 -10.07 -2.55
CA SER A 178 4.94 -11.04 -3.62
C SER A 178 4.30 -10.70 -4.98
N VAL A 179 3.27 -9.87 -4.97
CA VAL A 179 2.61 -9.32 -6.15
C VAL A 179 2.87 -7.81 -6.31
N GLY A 180 3.83 -7.28 -5.56
CA GLY A 180 4.32 -5.91 -5.66
C GLY A 180 3.43 -4.85 -5.00
N ILE A 181 2.38 -5.19 -4.24
CA ILE A 181 1.59 -4.18 -3.50
C ILE A 181 2.51 -3.46 -2.51
N ASN A 182 2.43 -2.13 -2.47
CA ASN A 182 3.31 -1.27 -1.65
C ASN A 182 2.57 -0.28 -0.75
N GLY A 183 1.23 -0.33 -0.71
CA GLY A 183 0.43 0.47 0.19
C GLY A 183 -0.84 -0.23 0.63
N VAL A 184 -1.20 -0.12 1.91
CA VAL A 184 -2.43 -0.72 2.44
C VAL A 184 -3.16 0.28 3.32
N VAL A 185 -4.41 0.57 2.96
CA VAL A 185 -5.37 1.22 3.84
C VAL A 185 -6.10 0.13 4.62
N ILE A 186 -5.97 0.11 5.95
CA ILE A 186 -6.45 -1.03 6.77
C ILE A 186 -7.90 -0.90 7.24
N ASN A 187 -8.47 0.31 7.27
CA ASN A 187 -9.79 0.58 7.82
C ASN A 187 -10.77 1.13 6.78
N ASN A 188 -12.06 0.89 7.05
CA ASN A 188 -13.16 1.28 6.18
C ASN A 188 -13.17 2.78 5.87
N VAL A 189 -13.47 3.10 4.61
CA VAL A 189 -13.71 4.47 4.11
C VAL A 189 -14.88 5.16 4.82
N ASN A 190 -15.82 4.38 5.37
CA ASN A 190 -16.91 4.87 6.21
C ASN A 190 -16.48 4.92 7.69
N VAL A 191 -15.55 5.82 8.03
CA VAL A 191 -14.95 5.91 9.37
C VAL A 191 -15.95 6.40 10.43
N LYS A 192 -16.24 5.61 11.46
CA LYS A 192 -17.22 5.94 12.51
C LYS A 192 -16.76 5.45 13.88
N GLY A 193 -17.25 6.08 14.95
CA GLY A 193 -17.03 5.63 16.32
C GLY A 193 -15.55 5.50 16.67
N ALA A 194 -15.15 4.40 17.31
CA ALA A 194 -13.76 4.15 17.69
C ALA A 194 -12.78 4.17 16.49
N ALA A 195 -13.24 3.94 15.25
CA ALA A 195 -12.38 4.07 14.08
C ALA A 195 -11.91 5.51 13.82
N THR A 196 -12.66 6.53 14.28
CA THR A 196 -12.24 7.94 14.21
C THR A 196 -11.00 8.19 15.09
N GLU A 197 -10.84 7.43 16.18
CA GLU A 197 -9.71 7.56 17.12
C GLU A 197 -8.42 6.88 16.63
N LEU A 198 -8.41 6.20 15.47
CA LEU A 198 -7.21 5.50 14.94
C LEU A 198 -6.00 6.43 14.75
N ILE A 199 -6.21 7.74 14.64
CA ILE A 199 -5.17 8.77 14.52
C ILE A 199 -4.66 9.29 15.88
N THR A 200 -5.03 8.66 17.00
CA THR A 200 -4.70 9.11 18.35
C THR A 200 -3.82 8.12 19.10
N LYS A 201 -3.17 8.56 20.19
CA LYS A 201 -2.36 7.70 21.09
C LYS A 201 -3.04 6.40 21.55
N LYS A 202 -4.36 6.31 21.53
CA LYS A 202 -5.10 5.07 21.86
C LYS A 202 -4.67 3.90 20.97
N TYR A 203 -4.45 4.16 19.68
CA TYR A 203 -4.18 3.12 18.68
C TYR A 203 -2.78 3.21 18.06
N LEU A 204 -2.16 4.39 18.04
CA LEU A 204 -0.87 4.62 17.40
C LEU A 204 0.26 3.66 17.84
N PRO A 205 0.40 3.25 19.12
CA PRO A 205 1.42 2.26 19.50
C PRO A 205 1.26 0.90 18.81
N GLN A 206 0.01 0.44 18.60
CA GLN A 206 -0.26 -0.82 17.90
C GLN A 206 -0.14 -0.64 16.39
N LEU A 207 -0.57 0.50 15.83
CA LEU A 207 -0.39 0.82 14.42
C LEU A 207 1.09 0.93 14.03
N LYS A 208 1.94 1.48 14.90
CA LYS A 208 3.40 1.49 14.72
C LYS A 208 3.94 0.07 14.54
N ARG A 209 3.52 -0.88 15.39
CA ARG A 209 3.96 -2.27 15.27
C ARG A 209 3.47 -2.93 13.98
N MET A 210 2.28 -2.57 13.51
CA MET A 210 1.78 -3.02 12.20
C MET A 210 2.61 -2.42 11.06
N ALA A 211 2.88 -1.11 11.14
CA ALA A 211 3.69 -0.40 10.17
C ALA A 211 5.11 -0.97 10.08
N ASP A 212 5.74 -1.32 11.21
CA ASP A 212 7.06 -1.99 11.21
C ASP A 212 7.04 -3.32 10.44
N ILE A 213 5.96 -4.12 10.59
CA ILE A 213 5.78 -5.37 9.85
C ILE A 213 5.62 -5.08 8.35
N PHE A 214 4.78 -4.11 7.99
CA PHE A 214 4.54 -3.73 6.59
C PHE A 214 5.79 -3.13 5.94
N HIS A 215 6.53 -2.29 6.67
CA HIS A 215 7.80 -1.69 6.26
C HIS A 215 8.80 -2.76 5.88
N GLY A 216 8.93 -3.83 6.69
CA GLY A 216 9.80 -4.97 6.39
C GLY A 216 9.43 -5.73 5.10
N TYR A 217 8.31 -5.41 4.46
CA TYR A 217 7.88 -5.95 3.16
C TYR A 217 7.70 -4.84 2.10
N GLY A 218 8.23 -3.64 2.32
CA GLY A 218 8.12 -2.52 1.38
C GLY A 218 6.70 -1.99 1.23
N ILE A 219 5.87 -2.09 2.27
CA ILE A 219 4.47 -1.65 2.28
C ILE A 219 4.32 -0.49 3.23
N LYS A 220 3.76 0.63 2.76
CA LYS A 220 3.36 1.76 3.60
C LYS A 220 1.97 1.54 4.19
N LEU A 221 1.80 1.87 5.47
CA LEU A 221 0.50 1.90 6.14
C LEU A 221 -0.24 3.20 5.81
N PHE A 222 -1.53 3.09 5.52
CA PHE A 222 -2.45 4.21 5.33
C PHE A 222 -3.70 4.01 6.19
N LEU A 223 -4.42 5.10 6.46
CA LEU A 223 -5.71 5.06 7.13
C LEU A 223 -6.78 5.80 6.33
N SER A 224 -7.99 5.25 6.31
CA SER A 224 -9.17 6.02 5.94
C SER A 224 -9.45 7.04 7.04
N LEU A 225 -9.72 8.29 6.65
CA LEU A 225 -9.88 9.41 7.55
C LEU A 225 -11.35 9.83 7.69
N ASN A 226 -11.76 10.18 8.91
CA ASN A 226 -13.01 10.91 9.12
C ASN A 226 -12.76 12.41 8.99
N PHE A 227 -13.28 13.05 7.94
CA PHE A 227 -13.10 14.49 7.73
C PHE A 227 -13.67 15.35 8.89
N ALA A 228 -14.70 14.85 9.59
CA ALA A 228 -15.28 15.50 10.76
C ALA A 228 -14.65 15.09 12.10
N ALA A 229 -13.48 14.45 12.10
CA ALA A 229 -12.76 14.12 13.32
C ALA A 229 -12.52 15.32 14.27
N PRO A 230 -12.26 16.57 13.81
CA PRO A 230 -12.14 17.73 14.70
C PRO A 230 -13.40 17.92 15.57
N MET A 231 -14.57 17.58 15.06
CA MET A 231 -15.82 17.64 15.82
C MET A 231 -16.02 16.43 16.73
N GLU A 232 -15.83 15.22 16.18
CA GLU A 232 -16.15 13.98 16.91
C GLU A 232 -15.22 13.71 18.08
N ILE A 233 -13.92 13.97 17.91
CA ILE A 233 -12.89 13.64 18.90
C ILE A 233 -12.03 14.85 19.29
N GLY A 234 -12.15 15.97 18.57
CA GLY A 234 -11.42 17.21 18.86
C GLY A 234 -12.17 18.25 19.68
N GLY A 235 -13.49 18.09 19.85
CA GLY A 235 -14.33 19.03 20.60
C GLY A 235 -14.63 20.34 19.88
N LEU A 236 -14.32 20.46 18.59
CA LEU A 236 -14.69 21.62 17.78
C LEU A 236 -16.16 21.55 17.38
N THR A 237 -16.75 22.70 17.07
CA THR A 237 -18.16 22.80 16.66
C THR A 237 -18.37 22.60 15.16
N LEU A 238 -17.29 22.63 14.36
CA LEU A 238 -17.31 22.50 12.90
C LEU A 238 -16.00 21.86 12.38
N ALA A 239 -15.98 21.52 11.09
CA ALA A 239 -14.86 20.94 10.37
C ALA A 239 -14.62 21.64 9.01
N ASP A 240 -14.82 22.96 8.94
CA ASP A 240 -14.53 23.76 7.74
C ASP A 240 -13.00 23.77 7.48
N PRO A 241 -12.52 23.32 6.30
CA PRO A 241 -11.09 23.26 6.00
C PRO A 241 -10.40 24.62 5.97
N LEU A 242 -11.12 25.74 5.93
CA LEU A 242 -10.51 27.08 5.98
C LEU A 242 -10.51 27.69 7.39
N ASP A 243 -11.14 27.03 8.37
CA ASP A 243 -11.13 27.49 9.76
C ASP A 243 -9.77 27.23 10.42
N GLN A 244 -9.23 28.25 11.09
CA GLN A 244 -7.88 28.18 11.66
C GLN A 244 -7.77 27.18 12.83
N GLN A 245 -8.85 26.96 13.59
CA GLN A 245 -8.85 25.97 14.67
C GLN A 245 -8.89 24.55 14.09
N VAL A 246 -9.63 24.33 13.00
CA VAL A 246 -9.65 23.05 12.29
C VAL A 246 -8.28 22.73 11.71
N ILE A 247 -7.62 23.69 11.07
CA ILE A 247 -6.27 23.53 10.52
C ILE A 247 -5.27 23.22 11.64
N ALA A 248 -5.32 23.95 12.77
CA ALA A 248 -4.45 23.71 13.91
C ALA A 248 -4.65 22.31 14.49
N TRP A 249 -5.91 21.88 14.62
CA TRP A 249 -6.24 20.55 15.12
C TRP A 249 -5.66 19.44 14.22
N TRP A 250 -5.82 19.56 12.90
CA TRP A 250 -5.24 18.60 11.96
C TRP A 250 -3.72 18.58 11.99
N LYS A 251 -3.07 19.74 12.16
CA LYS A 251 -1.60 19.83 12.34
C LYS A 251 -1.13 19.03 13.54
N ASP A 252 -1.78 19.19 14.68
CA ASP A 252 -1.41 18.47 15.90
C ASP A 252 -1.66 16.96 15.78
N ALA A 253 -2.82 16.56 15.25
CA ALA A 253 -3.16 15.15 15.05
C ALA A 253 -2.19 14.45 14.09
N PHE A 254 -1.88 15.07 12.95
CA PHE A 254 -0.96 14.47 11.97
C PHE A 254 0.48 14.47 12.45
N LYS A 255 0.92 15.52 13.17
CA LYS A 255 2.22 15.50 13.83
C LYS A 255 2.36 14.29 14.75
N GLU A 256 1.34 14.00 15.56
CA GLU A 256 1.34 12.84 16.44
C GLU A 256 1.41 11.51 15.67
N VAL A 257 0.64 11.36 14.59
CA VAL A 257 0.69 10.16 13.72
C VAL A 257 2.12 9.94 13.19
N TYR A 258 2.75 10.98 12.64
CA TYR A 258 4.08 10.89 12.03
C TYR A 258 5.22 10.79 13.06
N GLU A 259 5.04 11.25 14.31
CA GLU A 259 5.97 10.99 15.40
C GLU A 259 5.99 9.49 15.78
N TYR A 260 4.82 8.82 15.76
CA TYR A 260 4.72 7.39 16.03
C TYR A 260 5.14 6.52 14.83
N ILE A 261 4.81 6.96 13.61
CA ILE A 261 5.00 6.20 12.37
C ILE A 261 5.65 7.12 11.32
N PRO A 262 6.99 7.31 11.36
CA PRO A 262 7.68 8.26 10.50
C PRO A 262 7.53 8.01 8.99
N ASP A 263 7.32 6.76 8.58
CA ASP A 263 7.15 6.34 7.20
C ASP A 263 5.68 6.13 6.78
N PHE A 264 4.73 6.64 7.57
CA PHE A 264 3.30 6.57 7.30
C PHE A 264 2.95 7.10 5.91
N GLY A 265 2.14 6.35 5.16
CA GLY A 265 1.85 6.65 3.76
C GLY A 265 0.94 7.87 3.59
N GLY A 266 0.01 8.10 4.52
CA GLY A 266 -0.97 9.17 4.46
C GLY A 266 -2.40 8.64 4.56
N PHE A 267 -3.34 9.34 3.95
CA PHE A 267 -4.77 9.15 4.23
C PHE A 267 -5.62 8.91 3.00
N LEU A 268 -6.61 8.03 3.13
CA LEU A 268 -7.71 7.85 2.18
C LEU A 268 -8.94 8.61 2.68
N VAL A 269 -9.57 9.41 1.82
CA VAL A 269 -10.70 10.26 2.24
C VAL A 269 -11.94 9.98 1.39
N LYS A 270 -13.04 9.65 2.07
CA LYS A 270 -14.41 9.65 1.52
C LYS A 270 -15.18 10.79 2.18
N ALA A 271 -15.36 11.89 1.44
CA ALA A 271 -16.04 13.10 1.89
C ALA A 271 -17.26 13.39 1.00
N ASP A 272 -18.29 14.03 1.57
CA ASP A 272 -19.54 14.44 0.88
C ASP A 272 -20.25 13.34 0.07
N SER A 273 -20.18 12.09 0.55
CA SER A 273 -20.76 10.93 -0.12
C SER A 273 -21.51 10.07 0.88
N GLU A 274 -22.75 9.69 0.57
CA GLU A 274 -23.58 8.77 1.36
C GLU A 274 -23.76 9.20 2.84
N GLY A 275 -23.97 10.50 3.06
CA GLY A 275 -24.19 11.07 4.40
C GLY A 275 -22.91 11.29 5.21
N ARG A 276 -21.73 11.14 4.60
CA ARG A 276 -20.45 11.51 5.21
C ARG A 276 -20.22 13.03 5.13
N PRO A 277 -19.85 13.68 6.25
CA PRO A 277 -19.51 15.09 6.23
C PRO A 277 -18.26 15.33 5.38
N GLY A 278 -18.21 16.48 4.73
CA GLY A 278 -17.10 16.92 3.90
C GLY A 278 -17.17 18.42 3.58
N PRO A 279 -16.25 18.91 2.72
CA PRO A 279 -16.17 20.31 2.32
C PRO A 279 -17.49 20.96 1.88
N PHE A 280 -18.38 20.24 1.17
CA PHE A 280 -19.66 20.81 0.72
C PHE A 280 -20.58 21.25 1.86
N THR A 281 -20.43 20.65 3.04
CA THR A 281 -21.15 21.04 4.26
C THR A 281 -20.89 22.50 4.63
N TYR A 282 -19.73 23.03 4.24
CA TYR A 282 -19.25 24.37 4.57
C TYR A 282 -19.13 25.26 3.33
N HIS A 283 -19.80 24.88 2.22
CA HIS A 283 -19.72 25.58 0.94
C HIS A 283 -18.28 25.70 0.39
N ARG A 284 -17.43 24.70 0.69
CA ARG A 284 -16.06 24.57 0.19
C ARG A 284 -15.99 23.55 -0.92
N THR A 285 -14.96 23.67 -1.74
CA THR A 285 -14.64 22.72 -2.81
C THR A 285 -13.87 21.51 -2.27
N HIS A 286 -13.88 20.40 -3.02
CA HIS A 286 -13.03 19.25 -2.71
C HIS A 286 -11.53 19.60 -2.75
N ALA A 287 -11.12 20.54 -3.60
CA ALA A 287 -9.73 21.01 -3.65
C ALA A 287 -9.33 21.68 -2.33
N GLU A 288 -10.13 22.61 -1.80
CA GLU A 288 -9.84 23.25 -0.50
C GLU A 288 -9.76 22.23 0.65
N GLY A 289 -10.66 21.25 0.67
CA GLY A 289 -10.63 20.18 1.67
C GLY A 289 -9.42 19.27 1.58
N ALA A 290 -9.08 18.83 0.36
CA ALA A 290 -7.93 17.95 0.12
C ALA A 290 -6.61 18.68 0.37
N ASN A 291 -6.47 19.90 -0.12
CA ASN A 291 -5.24 20.70 -0.02
C ASN A 291 -4.94 21.05 1.44
N MET A 292 -5.94 21.39 2.26
CA MET A 292 -5.73 21.62 3.69
C MET A 292 -5.03 20.43 4.35
N LEU A 293 -5.51 19.20 4.11
CA LEU A 293 -4.88 17.99 4.66
C LEU A 293 -3.49 17.74 4.03
N ALA A 294 -3.38 17.95 2.73
CA ALA A 294 -2.17 17.66 1.95
C ALA A 294 -1.00 18.58 2.30
N GLU A 295 -1.27 19.88 2.49
CA GLU A 295 -0.29 20.88 2.93
C GLU A 295 0.26 20.54 4.32
N ILE A 296 -0.60 20.06 5.24
CA ILE A 296 -0.18 19.70 6.59
C ILE A 296 0.75 18.49 6.57
N ILE A 297 0.47 17.47 5.74
CA ILE A 297 1.28 16.24 5.72
C ILE A 297 2.48 16.30 4.76
N ARG A 298 2.56 17.33 3.91
CA ARG A 298 3.64 17.53 2.93
C ARG A 298 5.05 17.41 3.54
N PRO A 299 5.37 18.02 4.70
CA PRO A 299 6.71 17.91 5.29
C PRO A 299 7.12 16.48 5.68
N TYR A 300 6.15 15.59 5.85
CA TYR A 300 6.38 14.18 6.19
C TYR A 300 6.42 13.26 4.96
N GLY A 301 6.24 13.81 3.75
CA GLY A 301 6.24 13.02 2.51
C GLY A 301 5.01 12.13 2.32
N GLY A 302 3.92 12.41 3.06
CA GLY A 302 2.64 11.72 2.93
C GLY A 302 1.80 12.19 1.74
N ILE A 303 0.84 11.34 1.34
CA ILE A 303 -0.13 11.65 0.28
C ILE A 303 -1.58 11.62 0.80
N ILE A 304 -2.43 12.42 0.18
CA ILE A 304 -3.89 12.37 0.36
C ILE A 304 -4.51 11.68 -0.84
N VAL A 305 -5.08 10.51 -0.62
CA VAL A 305 -5.88 9.80 -1.61
C VAL A 305 -7.33 10.23 -1.46
N TRP A 306 -7.81 11.12 -2.33
CA TRP A 306 -9.15 11.69 -2.25
C TRP A 306 -10.10 10.99 -3.21
N ARG A 307 -11.16 10.34 -2.69
CA ARG A 307 -12.06 9.53 -3.53
C ARG A 307 -13.04 10.40 -4.31
N CYS A 308 -13.15 10.15 -5.61
CA CYS A 308 -14.08 10.85 -6.50
C CYS A 308 -15.50 10.25 -6.54
N PHE A 309 -15.82 9.33 -5.63
CA PHE A 309 -17.14 8.69 -5.55
C PHE A 309 -18.17 9.59 -4.86
N VAL A 310 -18.51 10.70 -5.52
CA VAL A 310 -19.41 11.76 -5.04
C VAL A 310 -20.59 11.87 -6.00
N TYR A 311 -21.80 11.81 -5.47
CA TYR A 311 -23.05 11.90 -6.24
C TYR A 311 -24.23 12.27 -5.35
N ASN A 312 -25.34 12.71 -5.97
CA ASN A 312 -26.58 12.95 -5.25
C ASN A 312 -27.22 11.62 -4.80
N CYS A 313 -26.97 11.22 -3.56
CA CYS A 313 -27.54 10.00 -2.97
C CYS A 313 -29.01 10.14 -2.51
N LYS A 314 -29.62 11.31 -2.70
CA LYS A 314 -31.03 11.60 -2.42
C LYS A 314 -31.81 11.98 -3.68
N GLN A 315 -31.34 11.54 -4.85
CA GLN A 315 -31.99 11.80 -6.13
C GLN A 315 -33.45 11.30 -6.13
N ASP A 316 -34.39 12.15 -6.57
CA ASP A 316 -35.76 11.72 -6.83
C ASP A 316 -35.76 10.83 -8.08
N TRP A 317 -36.28 9.61 -7.97
CA TRP A 317 -36.36 8.66 -9.08
C TRP A 317 -37.21 9.16 -10.26
N ARG A 318 -38.04 10.19 -10.04
CA ARG A 318 -38.87 10.84 -11.08
C ARG A 318 -38.08 11.84 -11.90
N ASP A 319 -36.98 12.36 -11.38
CA ASP A 319 -36.11 13.29 -12.10
C ASP A 319 -35.28 12.53 -13.14
N LYS A 320 -35.64 12.73 -14.41
CA LYS A 320 -34.99 12.12 -15.58
C LYS A 320 -33.88 13.00 -16.17
N LEU A 321 -33.61 14.17 -15.60
CA LEU A 321 -32.56 15.09 -16.06
C LEU A 321 -31.27 14.91 -15.27
N THR A 322 -31.37 14.71 -13.95
CA THR A 322 -30.19 14.38 -13.12
C THR A 322 -29.67 12.99 -13.48
N ASP A 323 -28.38 12.90 -13.82
CA ASP A 323 -27.72 11.65 -14.14
C ASP A 323 -26.55 11.39 -13.19
N ARG A 324 -26.65 10.32 -12.39
CA ARG A 324 -25.60 9.90 -11.45
C ARG A 324 -24.27 9.66 -12.16
N ALA A 325 -24.28 9.13 -13.38
CA ALA A 325 -23.05 8.82 -14.12
C ALA A 325 -22.24 10.08 -14.49
N LYS A 326 -22.88 11.26 -14.50
CA LYS A 326 -22.18 12.54 -14.71
C LYS A 326 -21.54 13.11 -13.45
N ALA A 327 -21.98 12.67 -12.27
CA ALA A 327 -21.68 13.35 -11.02
C ALA A 327 -20.18 13.46 -10.72
N GLY A 328 -19.41 12.38 -10.90
CA GLY A 328 -17.96 12.43 -10.69
C GLY A 328 -17.28 13.45 -11.61
N TYR A 329 -17.65 13.45 -12.90
CA TYR A 329 -17.11 14.39 -13.87
C TYR A 329 -17.47 15.84 -13.51
N ASP A 330 -18.76 16.12 -13.28
CA ASP A 330 -19.27 17.46 -13.02
C ASP A 330 -18.70 18.06 -11.72
N ASN A 331 -18.39 17.24 -10.71
CA ASN A 331 -17.80 17.71 -9.44
C ASN A 331 -16.29 17.98 -9.53
N PHE A 332 -15.52 17.17 -10.27
CA PHE A 332 -14.05 17.21 -10.21
C PHE A 332 -13.38 17.86 -11.43
N MET A 333 -13.99 17.84 -12.61
CA MET A 333 -13.40 18.49 -13.80
C MET A 333 -13.17 20.00 -13.64
N PRO A 334 -14.09 20.78 -13.02
CA PRO A 334 -13.84 22.21 -12.77
C PRO A 334 -12.71 22.48 -11.76
N LEU A 335 -12.16 21.43 -11.15
CA LEU A 335 -11.09 21.48 -10.15
C LEU A 335 -9.74 20.97 -10.69
N ASP A 336 -9.65 20.59 -11.97
CA ASP A 336 -8.37 20.18 -12.58
C ASP A 336 -7.31 21.28 -12.42
N GLY A 337 -6.12 20.91 -11.95
CA GLY A 337 -5.02 21.83 -11.68
C GLY A 337 -5.13 22.62 -10.38
N LYS A 338 -6.15 22.39 -9.54
CA LYS A 338 -6.31 23.06 -8.23
C LYS A 338 -5.88 22.22 -7.03
N PHE A 339 -5.51 20.96 -7.25
CA PHE A 339 -5.06 20.07 -6.19
C PHE A 339 -3.55 20.15 -6.00
N GLU A 340 -3.10 20.04 -4.76
CA GLU A 340 -1.68 19.91 -4.45
C GLU A 340 -1.06 18.65 -5.09
N ASP A 341 0.23 18.68 -5.38
CA ASP A 341 0.99 17.57 -6.00
C ASP A 341 1.02 16.26 -5.19
N ASN A 342 0.79 16.32 -3.88
CA ASN A 342 0.65 15.15 -3.01
C ASN A 342 -0.81 14.75 -2.76
N VAL A 343 -1.76 15.31 -3.53
CA VAL A 343 -3.13 14.81 -3.63
C VAL A 343 -3.25 13.89 -4.85
N ILE A 344 -3.94 12.76 -4.67
CA ILE A 344 -4.26 11.80 -5.74
C ILE A 344 -5.77 11.58 -5.74
N LEU A 345 -6.42 11.85 -6.87
CA LEU A 345 -7.84 11.61 -7.06
C LEU A 345 -8.13 10.14 -7.37
N GLN A 346 -8.54 9.37 -6.37
CA GLN A 346 -8.90 7.96 -6.56
C GLN A 346 -10.27 7.84 -7.25
N ILE A 347 -10.24 7.43 -8.51
CA ILE A 347 -11.42 7.30 -9.38
C ILE A 347 -11.75 5.82 -9.58
N LYS A 348 -13.04 5.45 -9.44
CA LYS A 348 -13.51 4.10 -9.78
C LYS A 348 -13.35 3.83 -11.27
N ASN A 349 -13.27 2.57 -11.67
CA ASN A 349 -13.16 2.19 -13.09
C ASN A 349 -14.32 2.69 -13.96
N GLY A 350 -15.53 2.79 -13.39
CA GLY A 350 -16.70 3.34 -14.06
C GLY A 350 -17.43 4.40 -13.20
N PRO A 351 -18.30 5.20 -13.84
CA PRO A 351 -18.90 6.37 -13.23
C PRO A 351 -20.09 6.06 -12.30
N MET A 352 -20.47 4.79 -12.17
CA MET A 352 -21.56 4.36 -11.29
C MET A 352 -20.98 3.75 -10.02
N ASP A 353 -21.04 2.43 -9.84
CA ASP A 353 -20.71 1.79 -8.58
C ASP A 353 -20.42 0.30 -8.72
N PHE A 354 -19.28 -0.01 -9.34
CA PHE A 354 -18.74 -1.38 -9.47
C PHE A 354 -19.77 -2.40 -9.98
N GLN A 355 -20.63 -2.00 -10.91
CA GLN A 355 -21.52 -2.93 -11.59
C GLN A 355 -20.70 -3.95 -12.40
N VAL A 356 -21.33 -5.08 -12.76
CA VAL A 356 -20.69 -6.15 -13.55
C VAL A 356 -20.03 -5.62 -14.83
N ARG A 357 -20.62 -4.58 -15.44
CA ARG A 357 -20.04 -3.84 -16.55
C ARG A 357 -20.44 -2.37 -16.45
N GLU A 358 -19.46 -1.49 -16.58
CA GLU A 358 -19.65 -0.05 -16.70
C GLU A 358 -18.77 0.48 -17.84
N PRO A 359 -19.13 1.62 -18.47
CA PRO A 359 -18.16 2.35 -19.29
C PRO A 359 -17.03 2.90 -18.41
N VAL A 360 -15.91 3.27 -19.03
CA VAL A 360 -14.78 3.89 -18.32
C VAL A 360 -15.21 5.25 -17.75
N SER A 361 -14.81 5.54 -16.50
CA SER A 361 -15.01 6.85 -15.87
C SER A 361 -14.44 7.98 -16.74
N PRO A 362 -15.25 8.98 -17.15
CA PRO A 362 -14.80 10.07 -18.02
C PRO A 362 -13.74 11.00 -17.40
N LEU A 363 -13.53 10.94 -16.09
CA LEU A 363 -12.43 11.64 -15.42
C LEU A 363 -11.06 11.13 -15.88
N LEU A 364 -10.94 9.83 -16.18
CA LEU A 364 -9.70 9.20 -16.62
C LEU A 364 -9.33 9.71 -18.01
N GLY A 365 -8.24 10.49 -18.08
CA GLY A 365 -7.82 11.22 -19.28
C GLY A 365 -8.53 12.56 -19.50
N GLY A 366 -9.56 12.86 -18.73
CA GLY A 366 -10.21 14.18 -18.67
C GLY A 366 -9.40 15.18 -17.86
N LEU A 367 -9.01 14.78 -16.64
CA LEU A 367 -8.12 15.56 -15.78
C LEU A 367 -6.68 15.46 -16.32
N LYS A 368 -6.04 16.60 -16.59
CA LYS A 368 -4.69 16.66 -17.21
C LYS A 368 -3.65 17.28 -16.30
N HIS A 369 -4.07 17.94 -15.24
CA HIS A 369 -3.23 18.69 -14.32
C HIS A 369 -3.41 18.22 -12.87
N THR A 370 -3.88 16.99 -12.67
CA THR A 370 -4.14 16.41 -11.36
C THR A 370 -3.84 14.92 -11.38
N ASN A 371 -3.16 14.43 -10.33
CA ASN A 371 -2.83 13.02 -10.18
C ASN A 371 -4.10 12.18 -10.01
N GLN A 372 -4.12 10.99 -10.61
CA GLN A 372 -5.25 10.06 -10.64
C GLN A 372 -4.82 8.65 -10.25
#